data_AF-A0A941SGG6-F1
#
_entry.id   AF-A0A941SGG6-F1
#
_cell.length_a   1.000
_cell.length_b   1.000
_cell.length_c   1.000
_cell.angle_alpha   90.00
_cell.angle_beta   90.00
_cell.angle_gamma   90.00
#
_symmetry.space_group_name_H-M   'P 1'
#
loop_
_entity.id
_entity.type
_entity.pdbx_description
1 polymer ?
#
loop_
_entity_poly.entity_id
_entity_poly.type
_entity_poly.pdbx_seq_one_letter_code
_entity_poly.pdbx_strand_id
1 'polypeptide(L)'
;MKEFDTYGGRLRWALSRAKMNQSQLAHQLNIKPQTIQYLCNPQKNAQGSIHNARMAKILNVSAIWLEANEGSPDIESNSELIEDLKQTKEALERTIDTVKSWGIDDIQNVDVELSQIIESATKVDKDNRPHVHKIVETFIAKPGKGKTVS
;
A
#
# COMPACT_ATOMS: atom_id res chain seq x y z
N MET A 1 -33.99 -0.78 21.06
CA MET A 1 -32.80 -1.37 20.43
C MET A 1 -32.11 -0.23 19.70
N LYS A 2 -30.84 0.09 20.02
CA LYS A 2 -30.19 1.23 19.36
C LYS A 2 -30.05 0.87 17.89
N GLU A 3 -30.31 1.83 17.00
CA GLU A 3 -30.33 1.63 15.56
C GLU A 3 -29.03 1.03 15.01
N PHE A 4 -27.91 1.15 15.74
CA PHE A 4 -26.60 0.62 15.37
C PHE A 4 -26.24 -0.74 15.97
N ASP A 5 -27.06 -1.30 16.87
CA ASP A 5 -26.73 -2.58 17.53
C ASP A 5 -26.78 -3.76 16.54
N THR A 6 -27.45 -3.60 15.40
CA THR A 6 -27.61 -4.64 14.39
C THR A 6 -26.95 -4.26 13.07
N TYR A 7 -26.45 -5.25 12.34
CA TYR A 7 -25.90 -5.06 10.99
C TYR A 7 -26.91 -4.37 10.06
N GLY A 8 -28.15 -4.86 10.03
CA GLY A 8 -29.21 -4.28 9.21
C GLY A 8 -29.60 -2.86 9.60
N GLY A 9 -29.42 -2.50 10.87
CA GLY A 9 -29.58 -1.13 11.34
C GLY A 9 -28.48 -0.20 10.84
N ARG A 10 -27.21 -0.60 10.99
CA ARG A 10 -26.04 0.14 10.46
C ARG A 10 -26.11 0.31 8.94
N LEU A 11 -26.50 -0.73 8.21
CA LEU A 11 -26.64 -0.69 6.75
C LEU A 11 -27.74 0.29 6.31
N ARG A 12 -28.89 0.33 7.00
CA ARG A 12 -29.97 1.29 6.69
C ARG A 12 -29.55 2.72 6.96
N TRP A 13 -28.82 2.96 8.05
CA TRP A 13 -28.26 4.28 8.33
C TRP A 13 -27.28 4.71 7.24
N ALA A 14 -26.36 3.82 6.83
CA ALA A 14 -25.38 4.11 5.78
C ALA A 14 -26.06 4.42 4.44
N LEU A 15 -27.12 3.69 4.09
CA LEU A 15 -27.96 3.97 2.92
C LEU A 15 -28.60 5.37 2.99
N SER A 16 -29.19 5.72 4.14
CA SER A 16 -29.80 7.04 4.35
C SER A 16 -28.77 8.17 4.21
N ARG A 17 -27.59 8.00 4.80
CA ARG A 17 -26.49 8.96 4.69
C ARG A 17 -26.02 9.14 3.25
N ALA A 18 -25.87 8.05 2.51
CA ALA A 18 -25.48 8.05 1.11
C ALA A 18 -26.60 8.52 0.15
N LYS A 19 -27.82 8.78 0.68
CA LYS A 19 -29.03 9.08 -0.11
C LYS A 19 -29.33 8.01 -1.18
N MET A 20 -29.03 6.76 -0.85
CA MET A 20 -29.22 5.60 -1.73
C MET A 20 -30.34 4.70 -1.19
N ASN A 21 -31.11 4.11 -2.11
CA ASN A 21 -32.07 3.07 -1.77
C ASN A 21 -31.48 1.65 -1.94
N GLN A 22 -32.15 0.65 -1.37
CA GLN A 22 -31.70 -0.74 -1.37
C GLN A 22 -31.52 -1.33 -2.78
N SER A 23 -32.41 -0.97 -3.71
CA SER A 23 -32.35 -1.44 -5.11
C SER A 23 -31.16 -0.84 -5.86
N GLN A 24 -30.85 0.44 -5.63
CA GLN A 24 -29.68 1.11 -6.19
C GLN A 24 -28.40 0.46 -5.68
N LEU A 25 -28.31 0.16 -4.38
CA LEU A 25 -27.16 -0.55 -3.82
C LEU A 25 -27.01 -1.95 -4.43
N ALA A 26 -28.10 -2.70 -4.55
CA ALA A 26 -28.09 -4.04 -5.16
C ALA A 26 -27.61 -3.99 -6.62
N HIS A 27 -28.08 -3.00 -7.39
CA HIS A 27 -27.64 -2.77 -8.77
C HIS A 27 -26.14 -2.43 -8.84
N GLN A 28 -25.63 -1.54 -7.99
CA GLN A 28 -24.20 -1.19 -7.97
C GLN A 28 -23.30 -2.37 -7.55
N LEU A 29 -23.81 -3.26 -6.69
CA LEU A 29 -23.11 -4.49 -6.31
C LEU A 29 -23.24 -5.62 -7.33
N ASN A 30 -24.12 -5.45 -8.33
CA ASN A 30 -24.52 -6.50 -9.26
C ASN A 30 -25.04 -7.76 -8.55
N ILE A 31 -25.94 -7.58 -7.57
CA ILE A 31 -26.58 -8.67 -6.83
C ILE A 31 -28.10 -8.54 -6.84
N LYS A 32 -28.78 -9.62 -6.46
CA LYS A 32 -30.24 -9.66 -6.37
C LYS A 32 -30.76 -8.68 -5.29
N PRO A 33 -31.79 -7.84 -5.55
CA PRO A 33 -32.35 -6.92 -4.56
C PRO A 33 -32.83 -7.59 -3.27
N GLN A 34 -33.32 -8.84 -3.37
CA GLN A 34 -33.77 -9.64 -2.22
C GLN A 34 -32.66 -9.86 -1.19
N THR A 35 -31.40 -9.90 -1.63
CA THR A 35 -30.25 -10.03 -0.73
C THR A 35 -30.13 -8.79 0.17
N ILE A 36 -30.18 -7.58 -0.40
CA ILE A 36 -30.13 -6.34 0.38
C ILE A 36 -31.38 -6.19 1.25
N GLN A 37 -32.55 -6.59 0.74
CA GLN A 37 -33.79 -6.56 1.50
C GLN A 37 -33.73 -7.48 2.74
N TYR A 38 -33.18 -8.68 2.59
CA TYR A 38 -32.96 -9.60 3.71
C TYR A 38 -32.02 -8.99 4.75
N LEU A 39 -30.91 -8.36 4.32
CA LEU A 39 -29.95 -7.72 5.22
C LEU A 39 -30.54 -6.53 5.98
N CYS A 40 -31.41 -5.75 5.34
CA CYS A 40 -32.07 -4.59 5.95
C CYS A 40 -33.30 -4.96 6.80
N ASN A 41 -33.75 -6.22 6.77
CA ASN A 41 -34.95 -6.67 7.45
C ASN A 41 -34.68 -6.87 8.96
N PRO A 42 -35.31 -6.08 9.86
CA PRO A 42 -35.08 -6.18 11.30
C PRO A 42 -35.44 -7.53 11.91
N GLN A 43 -36.38 -8.27 11.31
CA GLN A 43 -36.82 -9.58 11.81
C GLN A 43 -35.88 -10.72 11.42
N LYS A 44 -34.96 -10.49 10.47
CA LYS A 44 -34.04 -11.53 9.98
C LYS A 44 -32.74 -11.61 10.76
N ASN A 45 -32.41 -10.61 11.59
CA ASN A 45 -31.21 -10.57 12.43
C ASN A 45 -29.94 -10.99 11.68
N ALA A 46 -29.77 -10.49 10.45
CA ALA A 46 -28.56 -10.75 9.68
C ALA A 46 -27.32 -10.29 10.46
N GLN A 47 -26.27 -11.11 10.48
CA GLN A 47 -25.04 -10.83 11.21
C GLN A 47 -23.95 -10.19 10.34
N GLY A 48 -24.12 -10.22 9.01
CA GLY A 48 -23.14 -9.70 8.08
C GLY A 48 -23.44 -10.12 6.64
N SER A 49 -22.49 -9.82 5.74
CA SER A 49 -22.58 -10.19 4.33
C SER A 49 -21.19 -10.40 3.74
N ILE A 50 -21.05 -11.38 2.85
CA ILE A 50 -19.85 -11.54 2.02
C ILE A 50 -19.56 -10.31 1.15
N HIS A 51 -20.56 -9.45 0.91
CA HIS A 51 -20.43 -8.22 0.15
C HIS A 51 -20.16 -6.99 1.04
N ASN A 52 -19.90 -7.18 2.34
CA ASN A 52 -19.75 -6.09 3.32
C ASN A 52 -18.70 -5.05 2.89
N ALA A 53 -17.49 -5.48 2.54
CA ALA A 53 -16.43 -4.58 2.11
C ALA A 53 -16.80 -3.74 0.86
N ARG A 54 -17.53 -4.34 -0.08
CA ARG A 54 -18.01 -3.63 -1.29
C ARG A 54 -19.14 -2.67 -0.96
N MET A 55 -20.06 -3.05 -0.07
CA MET A 55 -21.11 -2.16 0.45
C MET A 55 -20.51 -0.94 1.15
N ALA A 56 -19.57 -1.17 2.07
CA ALA A 56 -18.88 -0.13 2.81
C ALA A 56 -18.19 0.88 1.88
N LYS A 57 -17.50 0.38 0.85
CA LYS A 57 -16.87 1.22 -0.18
C LYS A 57 -17.89 2.06 -0.95
N ILE A 58 -19.00 1.47 -1.39
CA ILE A 58 -20.05 2.17 -2.15
C ILE A 58 -20.72 3.25 -1.29
N LEU A 59 -21.01 2.92 -0.03
CA LEU A 59 -21.70 3.80 0.91
C LEU A 59 -20.77 4.79 1.60
N ASN A 60 -19.47 4.75 1.28
CA ASN A 60 -18.43 5.60 1.86
C ASN A 60 -18.40 5.56 3.41
N VAL A 61 -18.42 4.35 3.96
CA VAL A 61 -18.32 4.09 5.41
C VAL A 61 -17.24 3.05 5.72
N SER A 62 -16.78 2.99 6.98
CA SER A 62 -15.86 1.96 7.43
C SER A 62 -16.49 0.56 7.35
N ALA A 63 -15.77 -0.39 6.75
CA ALA A 63 -16.22 -1.78 6.64
C ALA A 63 -16.26 -2.48 8.00
N ILE A 64 -15.29 -2.18 8.87
CA ILE A 64 -15.19 -2.70 10.24
C ILE A 64 -16.37 -2.19 11.08
N TRP A 65 -16.66 -0.89 10.98
CA TRP A 65 -17.82 -0.30 11.65
C TRP A 65 -19.13 -0.93 11.16
N LEU A 66 -19.29 -1.10 9.84
CA LEU A 66 -20.51 -1.70 9.28
C LEU A 66 -20.69 -3.15 9.76
N GLU A 67 -19.62 -3.93 9.83
CA GLU A 67 -19.65 -5.34 10.21
C GLU A 67 -19.82 -5.56 11.71
N ALA A 68 -18.97 -4.94 12.52
CA ALA A 68 -18.83 -5.24 13.94
C ALA A 68 -19.28 -4.09 14.87
N ASN A 69 -19.68 -2.94 14.33
CA ASN A 69 -19.94 -1.71 15.09
C ASN A 69 -18.71 -1.20 15.86
N GLU A 70 -17.51 -1.48 15.34
CA GLU A 70 -16.25 -1.06 15.94
C GLU A 70 -15.72 0.20 15.23
N GLY A 71 -15.27 1.19 16.01
CA GLY A 71 -14.72 2.45 15.50
C GLY A 71 -15.79 3.44 15.01
N SER A 72 -15.39 4.33 14.10
CA SER A 72 -16.27 5.35 13.51
C SER A 72 -16.86 4.88 12.16
N PRO A 73 -18.10 5.27 11.81
CA PRO A 73 -18.64 5.07 10.47
C PRO A 73 -17.84 5.80 9.39
N ASP A 74 -17.15 6.88 9.75
CA ASP A 74 -16.36 7.68 8.81
C ASP A 74 -15.11 6.94 8.40
N ILE A 75 -14.88 6.88 7.09
CA ILE A 75 -13.56 6.55 6.57
C ILE A 75 -12.74 7.81 6.79
N GLU A 76 -11.89 7.81 7.81
CA GLU A 76 -10.96 8.92 8.03
C GLU A 76 -10.21 9.17 6.72
N SER A 77 -10.38 10.39 6.18
CA SER A 77 -9.66 10.80 5.00
C SER A 77 -8.22 11.05 5.42
N ASN A 78 -7.41 10.00 5.34
CA ASN A 78 -5.97 10.07 5.59
C ASN A 78 -5.24 10.74 4.42
N SER A 79 -5.80 11.85 3.90
CA SER A 79 -5.28 12.56 2.73
C SER A 79 -3.86 13.07 2.97
N GLU A 80 -3.56 13.53 4.19
CA GLU A 80 -2.23 13.97 4.59
C GLU A 80 -1.24 12.79 4.59
N LEU A 81 -1.60 11.66 5.21
CA LEU A 81 -0.74 10.47 5.22
C LEU A 81 -0.50 9.88 3.81
N ILE A 82 -1.51 9.94 2.93
CA ILE A 82 -1.36 9.50 1.53
C ILE A 82 -0.37 10.40 0.79
N GLU A 83 -0.40 11.70 1.06
CA GLU A 83 0.53 12.65 0.43
C GLU A 83 1.95 12.44 0.95
N ASP A 84 2.13 12.24 2.26
CA ASP A 84 3.42 11.92 2.87
C ASP A 84 4.02 10.62 2.32
N LEU A 85 3.18 9.60 2.11
CA LEU A 85 3.59 8.33 1.51
C LEU A 85 4.07 8.50 0.06
N LYS A 86 3.39 9.34 -0.74
CA LYS A 86 3.83 9.64 -2.11
C LYS A 86 5.18 10.34 -2.11
N GLN A 87 5.35 11.37 -1.28
CA GLN A 87 6.62 12.10 -1.17
C GLN A 87 7.77 11.17 -0.77
N THR A 88 7.52 10.29 0.21
CA THR A 88 8.50 9.28 0.65
C THR A 88 8.87 8.33 -0.48
N LYS A 89 7.88 7.88 -1.27
CA LYS A 89 8.11 7.01 -2.43
C LYS A 89 8.96 7.70 -3.50
N GLU A 90 8.66 8.95 -3.84
CA GLU A 90 9.43 9.71 -4.83
C GLU A 90 10.88 9.93 -4.39
N ALA A 91 11.11 10.22 -3.11
CA ALA A 91 12.45 10.36 -2.55
C ALA A 91 13.24 9.05 -2.64
N LEU A 92 12.58 7.91 -2.39
CA LEU A 92 13.17 6.59 -2.52
C LEU A 92 13.54 6.26 -3.97
N GLU A 93 12.67 6.56 -4.93
CA GLU A 93 12.93 6.35 -6.36
C GLU A 93 14.14 7.16 -6.84
N ARG A 94 14.26 8.43 -6.45
CA ARG A 94 15.45 9.25 -6.76
C ARG A 94 16.73 8.67 -6.20
N THR A 95 16.67 8.12 -4.98
CA THR A 95 17.81 7.48 -4.33
C THR A 95 18.22 6.21 -5.08
N ILE A 96 17.25 5.38 -5.46
CA ILE A 96 17.48 4.18 -6.27
C ILE A 96 18.13 4.54 -7.61
N ASP A 97 17.63 5.57 -8.30
CA ASP A 97 18.19 6.00 -9.58
C ASP A 97 19.63 6.53 -9.44
N THR A 98 19.91 7.25 -8.36
CA THR A 98 21.26 7.72 -8.04
C THR A 98 22.21 6.54 -7.82
N VAL A 99 21.79 5.54 -7.04
CA VAL A 99 22.59 4.34 -6.75
C VAL A 99 22.81 3.51 -8.03
N LYS A 100 21.79 3.35 -8.86
CA LYS A 100 21.92 2.71 -10.18
C LYS A 100 22.89 3.45 -11.10
N SER A 101 22.91 4.78 -11.06
CA SER A 101 23.86 5.58 -11.86
C SER A 101 25.32 5.32 -11.50
N TRP A 102 25.59 4.77 -10.30
CA TRP A 102 26.92 4.33 -9.87
C TRP A 102 27.26 2.90 -10.32
N GLY A 103 26.43 2.27 -11.15
CA GLY A 103 26.63 0.90 -11.65
C GLY A 103 26.21 -0.20 -10.66
N ILE A 104 25.43 0.15 -9.63
CA ILE A 104 24.92 -0.80 -8.63
C ILE A 104 23.48 -1.19 -9.04
N ASP A 105 23.39 -2.21 -9.90
CA ASP A 105 22.10 -2.69 -10.43
C ASP A 105 21.36 -3.65 -9.49
N ASP A 106 22.07 -4.25 -8.53
CA ASP A 106 21.51 -5.21 -7.58
C ASP A 106 21.89 -4.86 -6.14
N ILE A 107 21.02 -4.10 -5.47
CA ILE A 107 21.17 -3.70 -4.07
C ILE A 107 21.07 -4.92 -3.12
N GLN A 108 20.55 -6.06 -3.59
CA GLN A 108 20.48 -7.27 -2.77
C GLN A 108 21.80 -8.06 -2.71
N ASN A 109 22.77 -7.70 -3.56
CA ASN A 109 24.13 -8.25 -3.57
C ASN A 109 25.17 -7.19 -3.16
N VAL A 110 24.79 -6.25 -2.30
CA VAL A 110 25.75 -5.31 -1.73
C VAL A 110 26.75 -6.10 -0.88
N ASP A 111 27.88 -6.41 -1.50
CA ASP A 111 29.04 -6.95 -0.83
C ASP A 111 29.45 -5.94 0.26
N VAL A 112 29.54 -6.41 1.51
CA VAL A 112 29.85 -5.55 2.66
C VAL A 112 31.20 -4.85 2.45
N GLU A 113 32.11 -5.48 1.69
CA GLU A 113 33.38 -4.87 1.29
C GLU A 113 33.18 -3.68 0.34
N LEU A 114 32.29 -3.79 -0.66
CA LEU A 114 31.98 -2.69 -1.58
C LEU A 114 31.36 -1.49 -0.83
N SER A 115 30.52 -1.74 0.17
CA SER A 115 29.96 -0.68 1.02
C SER A 115 31.02 0.07 1.81
N GLN A 116 31.96 -0.66 2.43
CA GLN A 116 33.07 -0.05 3.18
C GLN A 116 34.01 0.74 2.25
N ILE A 117 34.24 0.24 1.04
CA ILE A 117 35.04 0.93 0.02
C ILE A 117 34.36 2.23 -0.41
N ILE A 118 33.05 2.22 -0.71
CA ILE A 118 32.30 3.42 -1.09
C ILE A 118 32.22 4.43 0.07
N GLU A 119 32.01 3.97 1.30
CA GLU A 119 31.98 4.83 2.49
C GLU A 119 33.37 5.47 2.76
N SER A 120 34.45 4.71 2.56
CA SER A 120 35.81 5.26 2.68
C SER A 120 36.10 6.29 1.59
N ALA A 121 35.65 6.04 0.37
CA ALA A 121 35.85 6.89 -0.79
C ALA A 121 35.07 8.22 -0.73
N THR A 122 33.89 8.24 -0.13
CA THR A 122 33.09 9.45 0.05
C THR A 122 33.64 10.38 1.14
N LYS A 123 34.48 9.86 2.05
CA LYS A 123 35.25 10.63 3.04
C LYS A 123 36.52 11.27 2.45
N VAL A 124 36.86 10.97 1.20
CA VAL A 124 38.01 11.56 0.50
C VAL A 124 37.60 12.83 -0.25
N ASP A 125 38.47 13.84 -0.21
CA ASP A 125 38.29 15.13 -0.88
C ASP A 125 37.97 14.95 -2.38
N LYS A 126 37.13 15.84 -2.92
CA LYS A 126 36.57 15.75 -4.28
C LYS A 126 37.66 15.68 -5.35
N ASP A 127 38.79 16.35 -5.13
CA ASP A 127 39.91 16.39 -6.06
C ASP A 127 40.69 15.06 -6.12
N ASN A 128 40.53 14.18 -5.11
CA ASN A 128 41.16 12.87 -5.01
C ASN A 128 40.22 11.70 -5.39
N ARG A 129 39.01 12.00 -5.87
CA ARG A 129 38.03 10.99 -6.33
C ARG A 129 38.28 10.32 -7.69
N PRO A 130 39.18 10.75 -8.61
CA PRO A 130 39.35 10.00 -9.86
C PRO A 130 39.88 8.57 -9.64
N HIS A 131 40.57 8.33 -8.52
CA HIS A 131 41.01 6.98 -8.13
C HIS A 131 39.86 6.11 -7.60
N VAL A 132 38.85 6.71 -6.97
CA VAL A 132 37.66 6.01 -6.47
C VAL A 132 36.90 5.34 -7.61
N HIS A 133 36.68 6.07 -8.71
CA HIS A 133 35.99 5.52 -9.88
C HIS A 133 36.71 4.29 -10.42
N LYS A 134 38.04 4.36 -10.51
CA LYS A 134 38.88 3.25 -10.97
C LYS A 134 38.89 2.05 -10.02
N ILE A 135 38.84 2.30 -8.71
CA ILE A 135 38.71 1.26 -7.68
C ILE A 135 37.37 0.54 -7.84
N VAL A 136 36.27 1.29 -7.90
CA VAL A 136 34.91 0.74 -8.08
C VAL A 136 34.81 -0.06 -9.38
N GLU A 137 35.33 0.46 -10.50
CA GLU A 137 35.41 -0.28 -11.78
C GLU A 137 36.19 -1.60 -11.66
N THR A 138 37.31 -1.61 -10.93
CA THR A 138 38.15 -2.80 -10.76
C THR A 138 37.44 -3.86 -9.91
N PHE A 139 36.67 -3.45 -8.91
CA PHE A 139 35.88 -4.38 -8.07
C PHE A 139 34.62 -4.90 -8.78
N ILE A 140 33.97 -4.09 -9.61
CA ILE A 140 32.79 -4.50 -10.40
C ILE A 140 33.20 -5.45 -11.55
N ALA A 141 34.39 -5.30 -12.11
CA ALA A 141 34.91 -6.19 -13.14
C ALA A 141 35.15 -7.60 -12.58
N LYS A 142 34.25 -8.55 -12.87
CA LYS A 142 34.40 -9.98 -12.51
C LYS A 142 35.82 -10.48 -12.85
N PRO A 143 36.48 -11.23 -11.95
CA PRO A 143 37.79 -11.80 -12.23
C PRO A 143 37.70 -12.67 -13.48
N GLY A 144 38.44 -12.27 -14.52
CA GLY A 144 38.54 -13.02 -15.77
C GLY A 144 38.98 -14.44 -15.46
N LYS A 145 38.23 -15.42 -15.99
CA LYS A 145 38.56 -16.84 -15.92
C LYS A 145 40.04 -17.02 -16.23
N GLY A 146 40.79 -17.51 -15.24
CA GLY A 146 42.22 -17.80 -15.40
C GLY A 146 42.42 -18.67 -16.63
N LYS A 147 43.36 -18.26 -17.49
CA LYS A 147 43.90 -19.11 -18.54
C LYS A 147 44.40 -20.39 -17.89
N THR A 148 43.75 -21.51 -18.16
CA THR A 148 44.33 -22.84 -17.96
C THR A 148 45.58 -22.90 -18.82
N VAL A 149 46.74 -22.87 -18.17
CA VAL A 149 48.03 -23.19 -18.80
C VAL A 149 48.04 -24.71 -18.95
N SER A 150 48.01 -25.21 -20.19
CA SER A 150 48.36 -26.58 -20.56
C SER A 150 49.73 -26.55 -21.23
#